data_AF-A0A8D4VP55-F1
#
_entry.id   AF-A0A8D4VP55-F1
#
_cell.length_a   1.000
_cell.length_b   1.000
_cell.length_c   1.000
_cell.angle_alpha   90.00
_cell.angle_beta   90.00
_cell.angle_gamma   90.00
#
_symmetry.space_group_name_H-M   'P 1'
#
loop_
_entity.id
_entity.type
_entity.pdbx_description
1 polymer ?
#
loop_
_entity_poly.entity_id
_entity_poly.type
_entity_poly.pdbx_seq_one_letter_code
_entity_poly.pdbx_strand_id
1 'polypeptide(L)'
;MPKSKLDALIAQIKTRHAELRVGSARYDSFMAHLQSLGSWEQEAMNYPDETPDFPENIYLAYAVCHTDCGVKQVIVDGSTQECQRCGRLMFRIATKKYTALPD
;
A
#
# COMPACT_ATOMS: atom_id res chain seq x y z
N MET A 1 13.39 -32.97 -0.25
CA MET A 1 12.24 -32.10 -0.56
C MET A 1 12.75 -30.92 -1.37
N PRO A 2 12.12 -30.54 -2.49
CA PRO A 2 12.59 -29.37 -3.24
C PRO A 2 12.51 -28.16 -2.31
N LYS A 3 13.62 -27.41 -2.18
CA LYS A 3 13.68 -26.15 -1.44
C LYS A 3 12.47 -25.32 -1.86
N SER A 4 11.65 -24.97 -0.90
CA SER A 4 10.29 -24.50 -1.11
C SER A 4 10.32 -23.19 -1.92
N LYS A 5 9.25 -22.88 -2.66
CA LYS A 5 9.08 -21.58 -3.33
C LYS A 5 9.36 -20.40 -2.38
N LEU A 6 9.09 -20.58 -1.09
CA LEU A 6 9.41 -19.64 -0.02
C LEU A 6 10.92 -19.43 0.15
N ASP A 7 11.74 -20.49 0.14
CA ASP A 7 13.20 -20.37 0.26
C ASP A 7 13.79 -19.54 -0.88
N ALA A 8 13.27 -19.71 -2.10
CA ALA A 8 13.68 -18.91 -3.25
C ALA A 8 13.32 -17.43 -3.08
N LEU A 9 12.15 -17.13 -2.52
CA LEU A 9 11.73 -15.75 -2.21
C LEU A 9 12.59 -15.14 -1.09
N ILE A 10 12.86 -15.90 -0.02
CA ILE A 10 13.73 -15.45 1.07
C ILE A 10 15.16 -15.17 0.55
N ALA A 11 15.67 -15.99 -0.36
CA ALA A 11 16.98 -15.74 -0.98
C ALA A 11 17.00 -14.41 -1.77
N GLN A 12 15.95 -14.12 -2.54
CA GLN A 12 15.83 -12.84 -3.26
C GLN A 12 15.76 -11.64 -2.31
N ILE A 13 14.99 -11.75 -1.22
CA ILE A 13 14.89 -10.73 -0.18
C ILE A 13 16.28 -10.45 0.42
N LYS A 14 17.05 -11.49 0.73
CA LYS A 14 18.42 -11.35 1.27
C LYS A 14 19.37 -10.66 0.30
N THR A 15 19.33 -11.03 -0.99
CA THR A 15 20.12 -10.34 -2.02
C THR A 15 19.77 -8.85 -2.05
N ARG A 16 18.48 -8.52 -2.06
CA ARG A 16 18.06 -7.12 -2.12
C ARG A 16 18.47 -6.34 -0.87
N HIS A 17 18.37 -6.93 0.31
CA HIS A 17 18.83 -6.32 1.56
C HIS A 17 20.33 -5.96 1.50
N ALA A 18 21.17 -6.85 0.95
CA ALA A 18 22.62 -6.63 0.87
C ALA A 18 23.02 -5.45 -0.02
N GLU A 19 22.17 -5.05 -0.97
CA GLU A 19 22.39 -3.91 -1.86
C GLU A 19 22.01 -2.56 -1.22
N LEU A 20 21.30 -2.58 -0.09
CA LEU A 20 20.80 -1.37 0.55
C LEU A 20 21.86 -0.76 1.48
N ARG A 21 21.99 0.57 1.41
CA ARG A 21 22.82 1.32 2.35
C ARG A 21 22.07 1.46 3.68
N VAL A 22 22.66 0.92 4.75
CA VAL A 22 22.15 1.06 6.11
C VAL A 22 21.96 2.53 6.49
N GLY A 23 20.82 2.84 7.09
CA GLY A 23 20.44 4.21 7.49
C GLY A 23 19.93 5.09 6.35
N SER A 24 19.68 4.53 5.16
CA SER A 24 18.96 5.24 4.10
C SER A 24 17.45 5.03 4.26
N ALA A 25 16.64 6.02 3.84
CA ALA A 25 15.18 5.89 3.84
C ALA A 25 14.67 4.61 3.13
N ARG A 26 15.40 4.16 2.09
CA ARG A 26 15.10 2.93 1.37
C ARG A 26 15.37 1.68 2.20
N TYR A 27 16.42 1.69 3.01
CA TYR A 27 16.70 0.63 3.98
C TYR A 27 15.61 0.56 5.04
N ASP A 28 15.21 1.71 5.60
CA ASP A 28 14.19 1.78 6.65
C ASP A 28 12.83 1.28 6.13
N SER A 29 12.41 1.75 4.95
CA SER A 29 11.19 1.27 4.29
C SER A 29 11.23 -0.24 4.00
N PHE A 30 12.36 -0.77 3.52
CA PHE A 30 12.51 -2.20 3.27
C PHE A 30 12.35 -3.02 4.54
N MET A 31 12.95 -2.58 5.66
CA MET A 31 12.84 -3.27 6.95
C MET A 31 11.40 -3.19 7.50
N ALA A 32 10.73 -2.05 7.38
CA ALA A 32 9.33 -1.90 7.79
C ALA A 32 8.40 -2.87 7.04
N HIS A 33 8.59 -3.04 5.72
CA HIS A 33 7.82 -4.03 4.94
C HIS A 33 8.07 -5.47 5.41
N LEU A 34 9.32 -5.84 5.73
CA LEU A 34 9.62 -7.17 6.25
C LEU A 34 9.02 -7.42 7.64
N GLN A 35 9.04 -6.40 8.51
CA GLN A 35 8.39 -6.46 9.82
C GLN A 35 6.88 -6.65 9.67
N SER A 36 6.23 -5.88 8.79
CA SER A 36 4.80 -6.02 8.49
C SER A 36 4.46 -7.44 7.98
N LEU A 37 5.25 -7.97 7.05
CA LEU A 37 5.07 -9.35 6.56
C LEU A 37 5.21 -10.39 7.68
N GLY A 38 6.14 -10.18 8.62
CA GLY A 38 6.33 -11.06 9.78
C GLY A 38 5.13 -11.08 10.72
N SER A 39 4.35 -10.00 10.75
CA SER A 39 3.13 -9.86 11.55
C SER A 39 1.86 -10.16 10.76
N TRP A 40 1.94 -10.77 9.57
CA TRP A 40 0.77 -11.03 8.73
C TRP A 40 -0.30 -11.84 9.50
N GLU A 41 -1.51 -11.27 9.57
CA GLU A 41 -2.68 -11.78 10.31
C GLU A 41 -2.51 -11.86 11.84
N GLN A 42 -1.45 -11.26 12.39
CA GLN A 42 -1.17 -11.21 13.83
C GLN A 42 -1.34 -9.80 14.43
N GLU A 43 -1.92 -8.86 13.68
CA GLU A 43 -2.22 -7.52 14.17
C GLU A 43 -3.34 -7.55 15.20
N ALA A 44 -3.01 -7.89 16.44
CA ALA A 44 -3.86 -7.66 17.60
C ALA A 44 -3.93 -6.15 17.86
N MET A 45 -5.03 -5.51 17.41
CA MET A 45 -5.74 -4.35 17.98
C MET A 45 -4.94 -3.26 18.75
N ASN A 46 -3.71 -2.94 18.35
CA ASN A 46 -2.92 -1.83 18.92
C ASN A 46 -3.19 -0.50 18.20
N TYR A 47 -4.46 -0.26 17.86
CA TYR A 47 -4.88 1.01 17.29
C TYR A 47 -5.32 1.94 18.43
N PRO A 48 -5.00 3.25 18.37
CA PRO A 48 -5.50 4.19 19.35
C PRO A 48 -7.03 4.19 19.35
N ASP A 49 -7.63 4.40 20.52
CA ASP A 49 -9.06 4.66 20.62
C ASP A 49 -9.31 6.09 20.12
N GLU A 50 -9.82 6.20 18.88
CA GLU A 50 -10.11 7.48 18.24
C GLU A 50 -11.56 7.52 17.78
N THR A 51 -12.22 8.64 18.03
CA THR A 51 -13.51 8.96 17.41
C THR A 51 -13.23 9.67 16.09
N PRO A 52 -13.49 9.04 14.94
CA PRO A 52 -13.20 9.66 13.65
C PRO A 52 -14.17 10.82 13.37
N ASP A 53 -13.65 11.93 12.86
CA ASP A 53 -14.43 13.01 12.28
C ASP A 53 -14.49 12.81 10.76
N PHE A 54 -15.65 12.39 10.25
CA PHE A 54 -15.85 12.15 8.83
C PHE A 54 -16.32 13.43 8.12
N PRO A 55 -15.69 13.80 6.99
CA PRO A 55 -16.15 14.94 6.22
C PRO A 55 -17.52 14.66 5.58
N GLU A 56 -18.42 15.63 5.62
CA GLU A 56 -19.72 15.57 4.93
C GLU A 56 -19.58 15.41 3.40
N ASN A 57 -18.45 15.85 2.85
CA ASN A 57 -18.21 15.88 1.41
C ASN A 57 -16.87 15.23 1.09
N ILE A 58 -16.89 14.24 0.20
CA ILE A 58 -15.68 13.56 -0.28
C ILE A 58 -15.60 13.64 -1.80
N TYR A 59 -14.38 13.73 -2.33
CA TYR A 59 -14.13 13.59 -3.75
C TYR A 59 -13.60 12.18 -4.01
N LEU A 60 -14.24 11.46 -4.93
CA LEU A 60 -13.78 10.15 -5.40
C LEU A 60 -13.25 10.30 -6.81
N ALA A 61 -12.03 9.83 -7.04
CA ALA A 61 -11.41 9.80 -8.36
C ALA A 61 -11.38 8.38 -8.90
N TYR A 62 -11.87 8.17 -10.12
CA TYR A 62 -11.59 6.97 -10.89
C TYR A 62 -10.19 7.08 -11.48
N ALA A 63 -9.30 6.18 -11.05
CA ALA A 63 -7.90 6.20 -11.44
C ALA A 63 -7.48 4.91 -12.14
N VAL A 64 -6.52 5.04 -13.04
CA VAL A 64 -5.92 3.93 -13.77
C VAL A 64 -4.42 3.89 -13.55
N CYS A 65 -3.88 2.70 -13.50
CA CYS A 65 -2.44 2.48 -13.50
C CYS A 65 -1.91 2.51 -14.94
N HIS A 66 -0.59 2.51 -15.07
CA HIS A 66 0.11 2.33 -16.34
C HIS A 66 -0.42 1.10 -17.13
N THR A 67 -0.37 1.18 -18.46
CA THR A 67 -1.04 0.26 -19.39
C THR A 67 -0.60 -1.20 -19.28
N ASP A 68 0.66 -1.43 -18.90
CA ASP A 68 1.23 -2.76 -18.63
C ASP A 68 0.70 -3.41 -17.35
N CYS A 69 0.24 -2.62 -16.37
CA CYS A 69 -0.38 -3.12 -15.14
C CYS A 69 -1.88 -3.33 -15.30
N GLY A 70 -2.57 -2.39 -15.97
CA GLY A 70 -3.99 -2.47 -16.29
C GLY A 70 -4.96 -2.32 -15.10
N VAL A 71 -4.45 -2.12 -13.89
CA VAL A 71 -5.28 -1.91 -12.68
C VAL A 71 -6.05 -0.60 -12.78
N LYS A 72 -7.31 -0.65 -12.33
CA LYS A 72 -8.19 0.51 -12.21
C LYS A 72 -8.80 0.48 -10.82
N GLN A 73 -8.90 1.63 -10.15
CA GLN A 73 -9.45 1.71 -8.81
C GLN A 73 -10.10 3.07 -8.56
N VAL A 74 -10.91 3.14 -7.50
CA VAL A 74 -11.41 4.41 -6.97
C VAL A 74 -10.46 4.88 -5.88
N ILE A 75 -10.04 6.13 -5.95
CA ILE A 75 -9.16 6.78 -4.98
C ILE A 75 -9.99 7.87 -4.28
N VAL A 76 -10.09 7.78 -2.96
CA VAL A 76 -10.66 8.86 -2.14
C VAL A 76 -9.64 10.00 -2.10
N ASP A 77 -10.09 11.23 -2.30
CA ASP A 77 -9.19 12.38 -2.23
C ASP A 77 -8.55 12.48 -0.83
N GLY A 78 -7.24 12.74 -0.78
CA GLY A 78 -6.42 12.60 0.43
C GLY A 78 -5.76 11.21 0.63
N SER A 79 -6.18 10.18 -0.11
CA SER A 79 -5.52 8.85 -0.08
C SER A 79 -4.25 8.79 -0.94
N THR A 80 -3.40 7.78 -0.66
CA THR A 80 -2.24 7.47 -1.50
C THR A 80 -2.65 7.17 -2.95
N GLN A 81 -1.86 7.66 -3.90
CA GLN A 81 -2.09 7.45 -5.34
C GLN A 81 -1.22 6.32 -5.91
N GLU A 82 -0.70 5.46 -5.04
CA GLU A 82 0.11 4.31 -5.45
C GLU A 82 -0.75 3.10 -5.81
N CYS A 83 -0.44 2.46 -6.94
CA CYS A 83 -1.03 1.18 -7.32
C CYS A 83 -0.52 0.08 -6.40
N GLN A 84 -1.40 -0.46 -5.56
CA GLN A 84 -1.07 -1.53 -4.61
C GLN A 84 -0.55 -2.83 -5.28
N ARG A 85 -0.73 -2.98 -6.60
CA ARG A 85 -0.21 -4.12 -7.37
C ARG A 85 1.24 -3.95 -7.81
N CYS A 86 1.64 -2.76 -8.25
CA CYS A 86 2.94 -2.55 -8.91
C CYS A 86 3.76 -1.37 -8.37
N GLY A 87 3.26 -0.63 -7.38
CA GLY A 87 3.95 0.47 -6.74
C GLY A 87 4.07 1.76 -7.58
N ARG A 88 3.44 1.82 -8.76
CA ARG A 88 3.48 3.03 -9.61
C ARG A 88 2.36 4.00 -9.25
N LEU A 89 2.60 5.29 -9.52
CA LEU A 89 1.56 6.32 -9.40
C LEU A 89 0.42 6.08 -10.39
N MET A 90 -0.81 6.24 -9.91
CA MET A 90 -2.02 6.11 -10.69
C MET A 90 -2.48 7.48 -11.21
N PHE A 91 -3.04 7.47 -12.42
CA PHE A 91 -3.55 8.66 -13.08
C PHE A 91 -5.07 8.76 -12.87
N ARG A 92 -5.53 9.91 -12.37
CA ARG A 92 -6.96 10.20 -12.14
C ARG A 92 -7.62 10.63 -13.45
N ILE A 93 -8.57 9.83 -13.95
CA ILE A 93 -9.27 10.11 -15.21
C ILE A 93 -10.48 11.01 -14.97
N ALA A 94 -11.24 10.73 -13.91
CA ALA A 94 -12.46 11.46 -13.59
C ALA A 94 -12.60 11.58 -12.08
N THR A 95 -13.14 12.71 -11.61
CA THR A 95 -13.38 12.96 -10.20
C THR A 95 -14.84 13.36 -10.01
N LYS A 96 -15.48 12.85 -8.96
CA LYS A 96 -16.85 13.19 -8.60
C LYS A 96 -16.96 13.48 -7.11
N LYS A 97 -17.73 14.52 -6.76
CA LYS A 97 -18.07 14.85 -5.38
C LYS A 97 -19.24 13.99 -4.91
N TYR A 98 -19.12 13.46 -3.70
CA TYR A 98 -20.18 12.76 -2.97
C TYR A 98 -20.44 13.50 -1.66
N THR A 99 -21.70 13.50 -1.24
CA THR A 99 -22.13 14.08 0.03
C THR A 99 -22.72 12.95 0.85
N ALA A 100 -22.30 12.85 2.12
CA ALA A 100 -22.85 11.89 3.06
C ALA A 100 -24.35 12.15 3.23
N LEU A 101 -25.13 11.08 3.33
CA LEU A 101 -26.53 11.18 3.75
C LEU A 101 -26.57 11.22 5.28
N PRO A 102 -27.55 11.91 5.89
CA PRO A 102 -27.77 11.81 7.32
C PRO A 102 -28.10 10.37 7.71
N ASP A 103 -27.57 9.93 8.86
CA ASP A 103 -27.82 8.62 9.47
C ASP A 103 -29.29 8.42 9.87
#